data_AF-A0A5R9BB31-F1
#
_entry.id   AF-A0A5R9BB31-F1
#
_cell.length_a   1.000
_cell.length_b   1.000
_cell.length_c   1.000
_cell.angle_alpha   90.00
_cell.angle_beta   90.00
_cell.angle_gamma   90.00
#
_symmetry.space_group_name_H-M   'P 1'
#
loop_
_entity.id
_entity.type
_entity.pdbx_description
1 polymer ?
#
loop_
_entity_poly.entity_id
_entity_poly.type
_entity_poly.pdbx_seq_one_letter_code
_entity_poly.pdbx_strand_id
1 'polypeptide(L)'
;MAFTSLLMVVMASLAMLDAEQNAPGANSTSFGDAMWWSMVTITTVGYGDYYPVTGLGRGIAAVLMICGLGLLGTITATLASWFVERVEETVGTKRDDAADTPGGPKDGSTPDN
;
A
#
# COMPACT_ATOMS: atom_id res chain seq x y z
N MET A 1 -11.08 -0.69 0.40
CA MET A 1 -9.90 0.03 -0.10
C MET A 1 -9.74 -0.08 -1.61
N ALA A 2 -9.68 -1.26 -2.22
CA ALA A 2 -9.57 -1.36 -3.69
C ALA A 2 -10.71 -0.64 -4.45
N PHE A 3 -11.96 -0.79 -3.99
CA PHE A 3 -13.11 -0.10 -4.58
C PHE A 3 -13.06 1.43 -4.40
N THR A 4 -12.63 1.92 -3.23
CA THR A 4 -12.50 3.36 -2.96
C THR A 4 -11.37 3.98 -3.76
N SER A 5 -10.26 3.26 -3.96
CA SER A 5 -9.15 3.70 -4.80
C SER A 5 -9.55 3.75 -6.28
N LEU A 6 -10.32 2.76 -6.77
CA LEU A 6 -10.85 2.77 -8.13
C LEU A 6 -11.80 3.95 -8.36
N LEU A 7 -12.70 4.22 -7.42
CA LEU A 7 -13.60 5.37 -7.48
C LEU A 7 -12.82 6.70 -7.50
N MET A 8 -11.78 6.83 -6.69
CA MET A 8 -10.87 7.98 -6.68
C MET A 8 -10.19 8.19 -8.04
N VAL A 9 -9.67 7.13 -8.67
CA VAL A 9 -9.02 7.20 -9.98
C VAL A 9 -10.01 7.64 -11.07
N VAL A 10 -11.23 7.10 -11.06
CA VAL A 10 -12.27 7.49 -12.03
C VAL A 10 -12.70 8.94 -11.83
N MET A 11 -12.90 9.37 -10.59
CA MET A 11 -13.26 10.75 -10.26
C MET A 11 -12.16 11.75 -10.62
N ALA A 12 -10.90 11.42 -10.33
CA ALA A 12 -9.75 12.25 -10.71
C ALA A 12 -9.61 12.34 -12.24
N SER A 13 -9.80 11.23 -12.96
CA SER A 13 -9.79 11.20 -14.42
C SER A 13 -10.90 12.04 -15.04
N LEU A 14 -12.12 12.00 -14.48
CA LEU A 14 -13.25 12.82 -14.96
C LEU A 14 -13.06 14.30 -14.66
N ALA A 15 -12.62 14.64 -13.44
CA ALA A 15 -12.36 16.01 -13.05
C ALA A 15 -11.20 16.63 -13.83
N MET A 16 -10.17 15.82 -14.12
CA MET A 16 -9.05 16.19 -14.98
C MET A 16 -9.50 16.45 -16.41
N LEU A 17 -10.32 15.55 -16.99
CA LEU A 17 -10.88 15.74 -18.33
C LEU A 17 -11.76 16.99 -18.39
N ASP A 18 -12.63 17.22 -17.41
CA ASP A 18 -13.49 18.40 -17.36
C ASP A 18 -12.67 19.71 -17.27
N ALA A 19 -11.60 19.71 -16.47
CA ALA A 19 -10.72 20.86 -16.29
C ALA A 19 -9.83 21.14 -17.53
N GLU A 20 -9.38 20.09 -18.23
CA GLU A 20 -8.40 20.21 -19.31
C GLU A 20 -9.00 20.14 -20.73
N GLN A 21 -10.20 19.59 -20.93
CA GLN A 21 -10.79 19.41 -22.28
C GLN A 21 -10.95 20.73 -23.06
N ASN A 22 -11.08 21.85 -22.35
CA ASN A 22 -11.25 23.18 -22.94
C ASN A 22 -9.96 24.03 -22.90
N ALA A 23 -8.85 23.48 -22.40
CA ALA A 23 -7.60 24.22 -22.20
C ALA A 23 -6.71 24.15 -23.47
N PRO A 24 -6.28 25.30 -24.03
CA PRO A 24 -5.35 25.30 -25.15
C PRO A 24 -3.96 24.82 -24.69
N GLY A 25 -3.55 23.65 -25.17
CA GLY A 25 -2.28 22.99 -24.81
C GLY A 25 -2.42 21.70 -23.99
N ALA A 26 -3.66 21.27 -23.69
CA ALA A 26 -3.90 19.98 -23.07
C ALA A 26 -3.55 18.83 -24.02
N ASN A 27 -2.62 17.97 -23.59
CA ASN A 27 -2.25 16.76 -24.34
C ASN A 27 -3.20 15.58 -24.03
N SER A 28 -4.07 15.72 -23.02
CA SER A 28 -5.00 14.69 -22.53
C SER A 28 -6.44 15.00 -22.94
N THR A 29 -6.76 14.89 -24.23
CA THR A 29 -8.09 15.25 -24.76
C THR A 29 -9.09 14.09 -24.75
N SER A 30 -8.65 12.87 -24.39
CA SER A 30 -9.49 11.68 -24.32
C SER A 30 -9.57 11.14 -22.89
N PHE A 31 -10.71 10.53 -22.55
CA PHE A 31 -10.90 9.84 -21.28
C PHE A 31 -9.87 8.73 -21.04
N GLY A 32 -9.44 8.04 -22.10
CA GLY A 32 -8.42 7.00 -22.02
C GLY A 32 -7.06 7.53 -21.55
N ASP A 33 -6.66 8.70 -22.02
CA ASP A 33 -5.39 9.33 -21.65
C ASP A 33 -5.44 9.84 -20.20
N ALA A 34 -6.58 10.40 -19.79
CA ALA A 34 -6.79 10.82 -18.40
C ALA A 34 -6.80 9.64 -17.42
N MET A 35 -7.36 8.49 -17.82
CA MET A 35 -7.30 7.24 -17.04
C MET A 35 -5.87 6.72 -16.94
N TRP A 36 -5.15 6.68 -18.05
CA TRP A 36 -3.75 6.26 -18.09
C TRP A 36 -2.88 7.13 -17.18
N TRP A 37 -2.99 8.45 -17.31
CA TRP A 37 -2.31 9.40 -16.45
C TRP A 37 -2.62 9.18 -14.97
N SER A 38 -3.90 8.96 -14.64
CA SER A 38 -4.33 8.74 -13.26
C SER A 38 -3.73 7.46 -12.68
N MET A 39 -3.66 6.38 -13.48
CA MET A 39 -3.01 5.12 -13.09
C MET A 39 -1.50 5.28 -12.87
N VAL A 40 -0.82 5.95 -13.79
CA VAL A 40 0.63 6.20 -13.71
C VAL A 40 0.97 7.12 -12.52
N THR A 41 0.09 8.07 -12.20
CA THR A 41 0.26 9.00 -11.07
C THR A 41 0.00 8.32 -9.73
N ILE A 42 -1.10 7.57 -9.59
CA ILE A 42 -1.42 6.89 -8.32
C ILE A 42 -0.42 5.78 -7.99
N THR A 43 0.17 5.15 -9.02
CA THR A 43 1.26 4.17 -8.86
C THR A 43 2.63 4.82 -8.68
N THR A 44 2.70 6.15 -8.66
CA THR A 44 3.94 6.94 -8.51
C THR A 44 4.99 6.72 -9.62
N VAL A 45 4.59 6.16 -10.76
CA VAL A 45 5.49 5.95 -11.92
C VAL A 45 5.81 7.28 -12.59
N GLY A 46 4.78 8.10 -12.86
CA GLY A 46 4.94 9.47 -13.34
C GLY A 46 5.75 9.64 -14.63
N TYR A 47 5.36 8.97 -15.73
CA TYR A 47 6.06 9.12 -17.02
C TYR A 47 6.16 10.57 -17.51
N GLY A 48 5.16 11.41 -17.19
CA GLY A 48 5.14 12.83 -17.57
C GLY A 48 4.74 13.07 -19.03
N ASP A 49 4.27 12.04 -19.72
CA ASP A 49 3.64 12.08 -21.05
C ASP A 49 2.36 12.94 -21.06
N TYR A 50 1.61 12.87 -19.96
CA TYR A 50 0.43 13.67 -19.69
C TYR A 50 0.57 14.40 -18.36
N TYR A 51 0.11 15.66 -18.30
CA TYR A 51 0.13 16.46 -17.08
C TYR A 51 -0.87 17.63 -17.18
N PRO A 52 -1.46 18.05 -16.04
CA PRO A 52 -2.33 19.22 -16.02
C PRO A 52 -1.58 20.52 -16.25
N VAL A 53 -2.07 21.30 -17.21
CA VAL A 53 -1.59 22.66 -17.47
C VAL A 53 -2.44 23.70 -16.73
N THR A 54 -3.68 23.38 -16.38
CA THR A 54 -4.59 24.26 -15.64
C THR A 54 -4.32 24.27 -14.13
N GLY A 55 -4.64 25.39 -13.48
CA GLY A 55 -4.52 25.51 -12.01
C GLY A 55 -5.44 24.55 -11.26
N LEU A 56 -6.65 24.30 -11.78
CA LEU A 56 -7.58 23.31 -11.22
C LEU A 56 -7.07 21.88 -11.40
N GLY A 57 -6.57 21.53 -12.60
CA GLY A 57 -5.97 20.22 -12.86
C GLY A 57 -4.79 19.92 -11.93
N ARG A 58 -3.96 20.92 -11.64
CA ARG A 58 -2.85 20.79 -10.67
C ARG A 58 -3.32 20.52 -9.25
N GLY A 59 -4.42 21.14 -8.82
CA GLY A 59 -5.04 20.85 -7.51
C GLY A 59 -5.52 19.41 -7.41
N ILE A 60 -6.18 18.90 -8.47
CA ILE A 60 -6.62 17.51 -8.56
C ILE A 60 -5.42 16.56 -8.53
N ALA A 61 -4.36 16.87 -9.27
CA ALA A 61 -3.13 16.08 -9.27
C ALA A 61 -2.49 16.01 -7.88
N ALA A 62 -2.42 17.12 -7.15
CA ALA A 62 -1.87 17.14 -5.80
C ALA A 62 -2.65 16.21 -4.84
N VAL A 63 -3.99 16.24 -4.90
CA VAL A 63 -4.83 15.33 -4.11
C VAL A 63 -4.57 13.87 -4.50
N LEU A 64 -4.50 13.58 -5.80
CA LEU A 64 -4.25 12.22 -6.31
C LEU A 64 -2.89 11.67 -5.83
N MET A 65 -1.85 12.51 -5.79
CA MET A 65 -0.53 12.14 -5.29
C MET A 65 -0.55 11.76 -3.80
N ILE A 66 -1.26 12.54 -2.96
CA ILE A 66 -1.42 12.22 -1.53
C ILE A 66 -2.15 10.89 -1.34
N CYS A 67 -3.20 10.66 -2.12
CA CYS A 67 -3.94 9.39 -2.09
C CYS A 67 -3.07 8.19 -2.51
N GLY A 68 -2.21 8.34 -3.52
CA GLY A 68 -1.26 7.31 -3.94
C GLY A 68 -0.32 6.89 -2.81
N LEU A 69 0.23 7.85 -2.06
CA LEU A 69 1.07 7.58 -0.90
C LEU A 69 0.31 6.84 0.21
N GLY A 70 -0.94 7.22 0.46
CA GLY A 70 -1.81 6.52 1.43
C GLY A 70 -2.05 5.05 1.05
N LEU A 71 -2.24 4.76 -0.24
CA LEU A 71 -2.41 3.40 -0.74
C LEU A 71 -1.15 2.57 -0.51
N LEU A 72 0.02 3.08 -0.91
CA LEU A 72 1.30 2.41 -0.72
C LEU A 72 1.58 2.15 0.75
N GLY A 73 1.37 3.16 1.61
CA GLY A 73 1.52 3.01 3.07
C GLY A 73 0.61 1.94 3.66
N THR A 74 -0.62 1.82 3.15
CA THR A 74 -1.57 0.78 3.58
C THR A 74 -1.12 -0.62 3.18
N ILE A 75 -0.62 -0.79 1.95
CA ILE A 75 -0.06 -2.06 1.47
C ILE A 75 1.13 -2.45 2.35
N THR A 76 2.05 -1.52 2.60
CA THR A 76 3.20 -1.73 3.48
C THR A 76 2.76 -2.10 4.90
N ALA A 77 1.78 -1.40 5.48
CA ALA A 77 1.27 -1.69 6.81
C ALA A 77 0.64 -3.09 6.90
N THR A 78 -0.13 -3.48 5.88
CA THR A 78 -0.74 -4.82 5.79
C THR A 78 0.35 -5.91 5.76
N LEU A 79 1.39 -5.72 4.95
CA LEU A 79 2.52 -6.65 4.87
C LEU A 79 3.31 -6.71 6.19
N ALA A 80 3.51 -5.56 6.84
CA ALA A 80 4.18 -5.50 8.12
C ALA A 80 3.39 -6.25 9.21
N SER A 81 2.07 -6.07 9.28
CA SER A 81 1.21 -6.81 10.22
C SER A 81 1.29 -8.32 9.98
N TRP A 82 1.24 -8.77 8.73
CA TRP A 82 1.40 -10.19 8.38
C TRP A 82 2.76 -10.74 8.81
N PHE A 83 3.84 -9.96 8.61
CA PHE A 83 5.18 -10.37 9.03
C PHE A 83 5.30 -10.45 10.56
N VAL A 84 4.76 -9.49 11.29
CA VAL A 84 4.78 -9.46 12.76
C VAL A 84 4.05 -10.66 13.35
N GLU A 85 2.85 -10.97 12.85
CA GLU A 85 2.06 -12.13 13.29
C GLU A 85 2.85 -13.44 13.11
N ARG A 86 3.55 -13.59 11.99
CA ARG A 86 4.40 -14.75 11.71
C ARG A 86 5.63 -14.86 12.61
N VAL A 87 6.18 -13.72 13.03
CA VAL A 87 7.31 -13.67 13.98
C VAL A 87 6.84 -14.04 15.38
N GLU A 88 5.68 -13.54 15.81
CA GLU A 88 5.10 -13.88 17.11
C GLU A 88 4.80 -15.37 17.26
N GLU A 89 4.24 -16.03 16.23
CA GLU A 89 4.04 -17.49 16.23
C GLU A 89 5.35 -18.26 16.49
N THR A 90 6.43 -17.86 15.80
CA THR A 90 7.72 -18.54 15.91
C THR A 90 8.37 -18.35 17.29
N VAL A 91 8.13 -17.20 17.94
CA VAL A 91 8.64 -16.88 19.28
C VAL A 91 7.79 -17.56 20.36
N GLY A 92 6.46 -17.62 20.18
CA GLY A 92 5.54 -18.30 21.08
C GLY A 92 5.85 -19.79 21.20
N THR A 93 5.94 -20.49 20.06
CA THR A 93 6.21 -21.94 20.04
C THR A 93 7.52 -22.30 20.74
N LYS A 94 8.60 -21.54 20.50
CA LYS A 94 9.90 -21.80 21.17
C LYS A 94 9.87 -21.60 22.69
N ARG A 95 8.97 -20.76 23.19
CA ARG A 95 8.86 -20.46 24.61
C ARG A 95 8.06 -21.55 25.34
N ASP A 96 7.05 -22.09 24.67
CA ASP A 96 6.23 -23.19 25.17
C ASP A 96 7.03 -24.50 25.20
N ASP A 97 7.82 -24.79 24.15
CA ASP A 97 8.72 -25.96 24.11
C ASP A 97 9.78 -25.94 25.22
N ALA A 98 10.28 -24.75 25.58
CA ALA A 98 11.27 -24.59 26.65
C ALA A 98 10.67 -24.72 28.06
N ALA A 99 9.37 -24.42 28.23
CA ALA A 99 8.68 -24.52 29.50
C ALA A 99 8.17 -25.95 29.80
N ASP A 100 7.94 -26.76 28.76
CA ASP A 100 7.44 -28.14 28.88
C ASP A 100 8.56 -29.20 28.91
N THR A 101 9.84 -28.83 28.99
CA THR A 101 10.90 -29.83 29.24
C THR A 101 10.69 -30.44 30.63
N PRO A 102 10.26 -31.70 30.75
CA PRO A 102 10.06 -32.32 32.05
C PRO A 102 11.44 -32.41 32.71
N GLY A 103 11.52 -31.99 33.97
CA GLY A 103 12.76 -31.97 34.75
C GLY A 103 13.64 -33.19 34.47
N GLY A 104 14.91 -32.90 34.20
CA GLY A 104 15.89 -33.87 33.71
C GLY A 104 16.01 -35.17 34.52
N PRO A 105 16.72 -36.16 33.95
CA PRO A 105 16.74 -37.53 34.47
C PRO A 105 16.95 -37.55 35.98
N LYS A 106 15.98 -38.11 36.72
CA LYS A 106 16.17 -38.42 38.14
C LYS A 106 17.19 -39.54 38.20
N ASP A 107 18.45 -39.16 38.36
CA ASP A 107 19.57 -40.05 38.66
C ASP A 107 19.22 -40.86 39.92
N GLY A 108 18.87 -42.11 39.68
CA GLY A 108 18.54 -43.11 40.69
C GLY A 108 19.77 -43.86 41.17
N SER A 109 20.89 -43.20 41.42
CA SER A 109 22.07 -43.88 41.95
C SER A 109 22.79 -43.11 43.06
N THR A 110 22.36 -43.35 44.30
CA THR A 110 23.31 -43.36 45.42
C THR A 110 22.94 -44.53 46.35
N PRO A 111 23.75 -45.61 46.37
CA PRO A 111 23.54 -46.76 47.23
C PRO A 111 23.87 -46.44 48.70
N ASP A 112 23.04 -47.01 49.57
CA ASP A 112 23.25 -47.47 50.95
C ASP A 112 24.69 -47.34 51.52
N ASN A 113 24.84 -46.51 52.57
CA ASN A 113 25.87 -46.65 53.61
C ASN A 113 25.50 -45.96 54.93
#